data_AF-A0A927TLD2-F1
#
_entry.id   AF-A0A927TLD2-F1
#
_cell.length_a   1.000
_cell.length_b   1.000
_cell.length_c   1.000
_cell.angle_alpha   90.00
_cell.angle_beta   90.00
_cell.angle_gamma   90.00
#
_symmetry.space_group_name_H-M   'P 1'
#
loop_
_entity.id
_entity.type
_entity.pdbx_description
1 polymer ?
#
loop_
_entity_poly.entity_id
_entity_poly.type
_entity_poly.pdbx_seq_one_letter_code
_entity_poly.pdbx_strand_id
1 'polypeptide(L)'
;MGYVEWSCPKCGKNNRENCNAWVYGSPIRNCKSCNSEYFDNRWREIAAEGVEPATKNPKMYLIASIGFLIFTILCAMWLVTDIKMEGSYPVKLLGCVFVGAIGTVGCLVIFLRIVSGYEDKQNQKYYEESLRRLNDKAYVQKLISYGYHVPERFR
;
A
#
# COMPACT_ATOMS: atom_id res chain seq x y z
N MET A 1 -6.03 -0.15 -4.22
CA MET A 1 -6.52 0.62 -3.06
C MET A 1 -7.19 -0.37 -2.13
N GLY A 2 -6.89 -0.31 -0.84
CA GLY A 2 -7.49 -1.19 0.15
C GLY A 2 -8.86 -0.67 0.57
N TYR A 3 -9.63 -1.53 1.23
CA TYR A 3 -10.83 -1.12 1.95
C TYR A 3 -10.70 -1.61 3.38
N VAL A 4 -11.13 -0.79 4.32
CA VAL A 4 -11.35 -1.22 5.69
C VAL A 4 -12.85 -1.33 5.89
N GLU A 5 -13.26 -2.47 6.43
CA GLU A 5 -14.63 -2.75 6.83
C GLU A 5 -14.70 -2.88 8.35
N TRP A 6 -15.82 -2.43 8.93
CA TRP A 6 -16.07 -2.55 10.36
C TRP A 6 -17.53 -2.37 10.72
N SER A 7 -17.93 -2.94 11.84
CA SER A 7 -19.26 -2.74 12.40
C SER A 7 -19.29 -1.47 13.26
N CYS A 8 -20.33 -0.65 13.10
CA CYS A 8 -20.55 0.51 13.95
C CYS A 8 -20.86 0.09 15.39
N PRO A 9 -20.15 0.61 16.41
CA PRO A 9 -20.38 0.24 17.81
C PRO A 9 -21.76 0.68 18.33
N LYS A 10 -22.43 1.65 17.67
CA LYS A 10 -23.75 2.14 18.10
C LYS A 10 -24.93 1.47 17.39
N CYS A 11 -24.85 1.23 16.08
CA CYS A 11 -25.98 0.69 15.30
C CYS A 11 -25.74 -0.71 14.73
N GLY A 12 -24.56 -1.30 14.91
CA GLY A 12 -24.20 -2.64 14.43
C GLY A 12 -24.05 -2.78 12.91
N LYS A 13 -24.39 -1.75 12.12
CA LYS A 13 -24.26 -1.78 10.66
C LYS A 13 -22.81 -1.70 10.22
N ASN A 14 -22.48 -2.42 9.15
CA ASN A 14 -21.16 -2.42 8.56
C ASN A 14 -20.91 -1.13 7.76
N ASN A 15 -19.75 -0.53 7.98
CA ASN A 15 -19.23 0.56 7.20
C ASN A 15 -18.05 0.05 6.37
N ARG A 16 -17.86 0.67 5.22
CA ARG A 16 -16.75 0.38 4.31
C ARG A 16 -16.16 1.68 3.81
N GLU A 17 -14.84 1.77 3.79
CA GLU A 17 -14.14 2.95 3.30
C GLU A 17 -12.82 2.63 2.61
N ASN A 18 -12.52 3.44 1.61
CA ASN A 18 -11.27 3.35 0.86
C ASN A 18 -10.15 3.86 1.74
N CYS A 19 -9.08 3.08 1.84
CA CYS A 19 -7.90 3.48 2.60
C CYS A 19 -6.63 3.14 1.82
N ASN A 20 -5.53 3.78 2.21
CA ASN A 20 -4.21 3.30 1.87
C ASN A 20 -3.88 2.03 2.68
N ALA A 21 -2.75 1.39 2.37
CA ALA A 21 -2.33 0.16 3.05
C ALA A 21 -2.11 0.34 4.57
N TRP A 22 -1.89 1.57 5.03
CA TRP A 22 -1.52 1.90 6.40
C TRP A 22 -2.64 2.54 7.22
N VAL A 23 -3.81 2.74 6.61
CA VAL A 23 -5.00 3.35 7.23
C VAL A 23 -4.70 4.75 7.81
N TYR A 24 -4.00 5.58 7.04
CA TYR A 24 -3.74 6.98 7.42
C TYR A 24 -5.00 7.82 7.28
N GLY A 25 -5.31 8.59 8.31
CA GLY A 25 -6.49 9.46 8.37
C GLY A 25 -6.93 9.73 9.80
N SER A 26 -8.09 10.39 9.95
CA SER A 26 -8.65 10.69 11.27
C SER A 26 -9.12 9.41 11.99
N PRO A 27 -8.69 9.19 13.24
CA PRO A 27 -9.24 8.15 14.13
C PRO A 27 -10.68 8.40 14.56
N ILE A 28 -11.15 9.64 14.49
CA ILE A 28 -12.53 10.00 14.82
C ILE A 28 -13.36 9.86 13.55
N ARG A 29 -14.28 8.90 13.55
CA ARG A 29 -15.04 8.50 12.37
C ARG A 29 -16.54 8.66 12.63
N ASN A 30 -17.28 8.95 11.57
CA ASN A 30 -18.74 8.93 11.60
C ASN A 30 -19.26 7.69 10.87
N CYS A 31 -20.27 7.05 11.44
CA CYS A 31 -20.91 5.91 10.79
C CYS A 31 -21.70 6.38 9.56
N LYS A 32 -21.52 5.74 8.41
CA LYS A 32 -22.24 6.07 7.18
C LYS A 32 -23.75 5.79 7.25
N SER A 33 -24.19 4.96 8.19
CA SER A 33 -25.59 4.60 8.37
C SER A 33 -26.34 5.46 9.38
N CYS A 34 -25.79 5.64 10.59
CA CYS A 34 -26.45 6.38 11.67
C CYS A 34 -25.80 7.74 11.99
N ASN A 35 -24.74 8.10 11.26
CA ASN A 35 -23.95 9.32 11.45
C ASN A 35 -23.38 9.53 12.86
N SER A 36 -23.40 8.50 13.70
CA SER A 36 -22.83 8.61 15.03
C SER A 36 -21.31 8.62 14.97
N GLU A 37 -20.72 9.55 15.70
CA GLU A 37 -19.27 9.58 15.94
C GLU A 37 -18.83 8.42 16.84
N TYR A 38 -17.69 7.83 16.50
CA TYR A 38 -16.96 6.85 17.31
C TYR A 38 -15.45 6.93 16.99
N PHE A 39 -14.66 6.35 17.88
CA PHE A 39 -13.21 6.25 17.74
C PHE A 39 -12.82 4.90 17.14
N ASP A 40 -11.94 4.92 16.14
CA ASP A 40 -11.39 3.74 15.47
C ASP A 40 -9.87 3.75 15.54
N ASN A 41 -9.32 2.91 16.42
CA ASN A 41 -7.89 2.83 16.72
C ASN A 41 -7.02 2.29 15.56
N ARG A 42 -7.64 1.79 14.49
CA ARG A 42 -6.92 1.31 13.31
C ARG A 42 -6.44 2.47 12.44
N TRP A 43 -7.15 3.60 12.51
CA TRP A 43 -6.80 4.81 11.78
C TRP A 43 -5.76 5.61 12.55
N ARG A 44 -4.81 6.19 11.81
CA ARG A 44 -3.64 6.86 12.39
C ARG A 44 -3.39 8.22 11.78
N GLU A 45 -3.12 9.21 12.63
CA GLU A 45 -2.66 10.52 12.19
C GLU A 45 -1.15 10.46 11.92
N ILE A 46 -0.78 10.43 10.65
CA ILE A 46 0.61 10.33 10.21
C ILE A 46 1.48 11.51 10.72
N ALA A 47 0.89 12.68 11.00
CA ALA A 47 1.63 13.79 11.60
C ALA A 47 1.84 13.64 13.11
N ALA A 48 1.08 12.78 13.79
CA ALA A 48 1.27 12.45 15.19
C ALA A 48 2.22 11.26 15.37
N GLU A 49 2.00 10.18 14.61
CA GLU A 49 2.71 8.90 14.77
C GLU A 49 3.92 8.74 13.83
N GLY A 50 4.02 9.57 12.80
CA GLY A 50 5.02 9.44 11.75
C GLY A 50 4.62 8.49 10.63
N VAL A 51 5.51 8.38 9.63
CA VAL A 51 5.35 7.50 8.49
C VAL A 51 5.93 6.13 8.87
N GLU A 52 5.19 5.05 8.65
CA GLU A 52 5.80 3.72 8.76
C GLU A 52 6.82 3.55 7.64
N PRO A 53 8.07 3.18 7.94
CA PRO A 53 9.09 3.02 6.92
C PRO A 53 8.66 1.92 5.96
N ALA A 54 8.34 2.29 4.72
CA ALA A 54 8.30 1.35 3.62
C ALA A 54 9.75 0.95 3.32
N THR A 55 10.29 -0.02 4.07
CA THR A 55 11.60 -0.59 3.83
C THR A 55 11.58 -1.32 2.49
N LYS A 56 11.87 -0.60 1.42
CA LYS A 56 11.97 -1.15 0.08
C LYS A 56 13.29 -0.70 -0.51
N ASN A 57 14.29 -1.58 -0.45
CA ASN A 57 15.58 -1.33 -1.09
C ASN A 57 15.38 -1.35 -2.62
N PRO A 58 15.45 -0.20 -3.33
CA PRO A 58 15.18 -0.16 -4.77
C PRO A 58 16.15 -1.02 -5.56
N LYS A 59 17.41 -1.13 -5.10
CA LYS A 59 18.44 -1.95 -5.77
C LYS A 59 18.05 -3.42 -5.80
N MET A 60 17.42 -3.93 -4.73
CA MET A 60 16.97 -5.32 -4.67
C MET A 60 15.92 -5.61 -5.76
N TYR A 61 14.93 -4.73 -5.92
CA TYR A 61 13.89 -4.89 -6.94
C TYR A 61 14.43 -4.74 -8.37
N LEU A 62 15.42 -3.86 -8.58
CA LEU A 62 16.09 -3.74 -9.87
C LEU A 62 16.87 -5.02 -10.21
N ILE A 63 17.68 -5.53 -9.28
CA ILE A 63 18.44 -6.78 -9.47
C ILE A 63 17.49 -7.96 -9.73
N ALA A 64 16.40 -8.07 -8.97
CA ALA A 64 15.39 -9.10 -9.18
C ALA A 64 14.73 -8.99 -10.56
N SER A 65 14.41 -7.77 -11.01
CA SER A 65 13.84 -7.53 -12.36
C SER A 65 14.78 -7.99 -13.47
N ILE A 66 16.07 -7.69 -13.34
CA ILE A 66 17.11 -8.12 -14.28
C ILE A 66 17.24 -9.65 -14.26
N GLY A 67 17.25 -10.26 -13.06
CA GLY A 67 17.30 -11.72 -12.91
C GLY A 67 16.13 -12.42 -13.60
N PHE A 68 14.90 -11.96 -13.38
CA PHE A 68 13.72 -12.47 -14.08
C PHE A 68 13.78 -12.24 -15.59
N LEU A 69 14.33 -11.12 -16.04
CA LEU A 69 14.47 -10.85 -17.47
C LEU A 69 15.44 -11.84 -18.13
N ILE A 70 16.61 -12.06 -17.51
CA ILE A 70 17.59 -13.04 -17.99
C ILE A 70 16.98 -14.45 -18.01
N PHE A 71 16.30 -14.85 -16.93
CA PHE A 71 15.59 -16.13 -16.87
C PHE A 71 14.55 -16.28 -18.00
N THR A 72 13.76 -15.24 -18.23
CA THR A 72 12.75 -15.22 -19.30
C THR A 72 13.38 -15.39 -20.68
N ILE A 73 14.49 -14.69 -20.94
CA ILE A 73 15.25 -14.78 -22.20
C ILE A 73 15.79 -16.21 -22.38
N LEU A 74 16.38 -16.80 -21.35
CA LEU A 74 16.89 -18.18 -21.40
C LEU A 74 15.77 -19.20 -21.69
N CYS A 75 14.63 -19.11 -21.00
CA CYS A 75 13.49 -19.99 -21.24
C CYS A 75 12.88 -19.79 -22.63
N ALA A 76 12.83 -18.55 -23.13
CA ALA A 76 12.32 -18.25 -24.46
C ALA A 76 13.25 -18.79 -25.57
N MET A 77 14.57 -18.64 -25.40
CA MET A 77 15.56 -19.21 -26.33
C MET A 77 15.48 -20.74 -26.35
N TRP A 78 15.32 -21.37 -25.19
CA TRP A 78 15.12 -22.81 -25.10
C TRP A 78 13.83 -23.22 -25.82
N LEU A 79 12.70 -22.55 -25.55
CA LEU A 79 11.42 -22.85 -26.19
C LEU A 79 11.49 -22.75 -27.72
N VAL A 80 12.14 -21.71 -28.24
CA VAL A 80 12.32 -21.55 -29.69
C VAL A 80 13.20 -22.65 -30.28
N THR A 81 14.22 -23.10 -29.55
CA THR A 81 15.08 -24.20 -29.99
C THR A 81 14.31 -25.52 -30.05
N ASP A 82 13.55 -25.86 -29.01
CA ASP A 82 12.72 -27.08 -28.97
C ASP A 82 11.69 -27.09 -30.10
N ILE A 83 11.00 -25.97 -30.33
CA ILE A 83 10.02 -25.85 -31.43
C ILE A 83 10.69 -26.06 -32.79
N LYS A 84 11.90 -25.50 -33.00
CA LYS A 84 12.61 -25.61 -34.29
C LYS A 84 13.22 -26.98 -34.54
N MET A 85 13.70 -27.65 -33.50
CA MET A 85 14.43 -28.92 -33.64
C MET A 85 13.50 -30.13 -33.55
N GLU A 86 12.50 -30.10 -32.66
CA GLU A 86 11.65 -31.25 -32.35
C GLU A 86 10.20 -31.08 -32.83
N GLY A 87 9.79 -29.86 -33.18
CA GLY A 87 8.39 -29.54 -33.48
C GLY A 87 7.45 -29.68 -32.26
N SER A 88 8.03 -29.80 -31.06
CA SER A 88 7.32 -29.98 -29.81
C SER A 88 6.98 -28.62 -29.18
N TYR A 89 5.81 -28.54 -28.53
CA TYR A 89 5.35 -27.33 -27.83
C TYR A 89 5.25 -27.61 -26.33
N PRO A 90 6.38 -27.57 -25.59
CA PRO A 90 6.39 -27.87 -24.16
C PRO A 90 5.66 -26.77 -23.37
N VAL A 91 4.40 -27.03 -23.01
CA VAL A 91 3.51 -26.12 -22.26
C VAL A 91 4.15 -25.66 -20.94
N LYS A 92 4.94 -26.53 -20.28
CA LYS A 92 5.67 -26.19 -19.05
C LYS A 92 6.69 -25.07 -19.28
N LEU A 93 7.41 -25.11 -20.39
CA LEU A 93 8.44 -24.14 -20.73
C LEU A 93 7.82 -22.80 -21.16
N LEU A 94 6.69 -22.84 -21.86
CA LEU A 94 5.87 -21.65 -22.11
C LEU A 94 5.39 -21.00 -20.80
N GLY A 95 4.98 -21.82 -19.82
CA GLY A 95 4.65 -21.36 -18.48
C GLY A 95 5.82 -20.65 -17.77
N CYS A 96 7.04 -21.17 -17.89
CA CYS A 96 8.24 -20.54 -17.34
C CYS A 96 8.50 -19.16 -17.95
N VAL A 97 8.35 -19.00 -19.27
CA VAL A 97 8.47 -17.70 -19.95
C VAL A 97 7.44 -16.70 -19.41
N PHE A 98 6.20 -17.15 -19.24
CA PHE A 98 5.12 -16.29 -18.74
C PHE A 98 5.34 -15.84 -17.29
N VAL A 99 5.72 -16.76 -16.40
CA VAL A 99 6.04 -16.43 -14.99
C VAL A 99 7.24 -15.49 -14.91
N GLY A 100 8.28 -15.74 -15.71
CA GLY A 100 9.45 -14.86 -15.79
C GLY A 100 9.05 -13.44 -16.23
N ALA A 101 8.25 -13.31 -17.29
CA ALA A 101 7.80 -12.01 -17.79
C ALA A 101 6.97 -11.24 -16.75
N ILE A 102 6.05 -11.91 -16.05
CA ILE A 102 5.27 -11.32 -14.96
C ILE A 102 6.20 -10.87 -13.82
N GLY A 103 7.17 -11.70 -13.43
CA GLY A 103 8.17 -11.38 -12.41
C GLY A 103 8.97 -10.13 -12.77
N THR A 104 9.47 -10.03 -14.01
CA THR A 104 10.18 -8.85 -14.52
C THR A 104 9.33 -7.59 -14.41
N VAL A 105 8.09 -7.62 -14.92
CA VAL A 105 7.22 -6.44 -14.91
C VAL A 105 6.82 -6.07 -13.48
N GLY A 106 6.47 -7.04 -12.64
CA GLY A 106 6.08 -6.82 -11.25
C GLY A 106 7.18 -6.16 -10.41
N CYS A 107 8.40 -6.71 -10.48
CA CYS A 107 9.55 -6.13 -9.78
C CYS A 107 9.93 -4.75 -10.32
N LEU A 108 9.84 -4.54 -11.65
CA LEU A 108 10.16 -3.26 -12.26
C LEU A 108 9.17 -2.16 -11.85
N VAL A 109 7.87 -2.46 -11.79
CA VAL A 109 6.85 -1.52 -11.32
C VAL A 109 7.11 -1.11 -9.87
N ILE A 110 7.50 -2.05 -9.00
CA ILE A 110 7.84 -1.74 -7.61
C ILE A 110 9.09 -0.85 -7.54
N PHE A 111 10.14 -1.18 -8.30
CA PHE A 111 11.34 -0.34 -8.42
C PHE A 111 10.99 1.09 -8.83
N LEU A 112 10.20 1.26 -9.90
CA LEU A 112 9.78 2.57 -10.38
C LEU A 112 8.97 3.34 -9.35
N ARG A 113 8.08 2.68 -8.60
CA ARG A 113 7.31 3.33 -7.51
C ARG A 113 8.21 3.86 -6.40
N ILE A 114 9.28 3.13 -6.06
CA ILE A 114 10.25 3.56 -5.04
C ILE A 114 11.06 4.75 -5.56
N VAL A 115 11.66 4.63 -6.76
CA VAL A 115 12.53 5.67 -7.32
C VAL A 115 11.77 6.95 -7.66
N SER A 116 10.52 6.83 -8.11
CA SER A 116 9.67 8.00 -8.39
C SER A 116 9.17 8.72 -7.12
N GLY A 117 9.43 8.16 -5.93
CA GLY A 117 8.92 8.69 -4.66
C GLY A 117 7.40 8.72 -4.63
N TYR A 118 6.72 7.81 -5.34
CA TYR A 118 5.25 7.82 -5.43
C TYR A 118 4.60 7.65 -4.06
N GLU A 119 5.14 6.75 -3.23
CA GLU A 119 4.68 6.53 -1.85
C GLU A 119 4.95 7.75 -0.97
N ASP A 120 6.12 8.40 -1.12
CA ASP A 120 6.44 9.63 -0.39
C ASP A 120 5.48 10.77 -0.74
N LYS A 121 5.16 10.95 -2.02
CA LYS A 121 4.17 11.94 -2.47
C LYS A 121 2.78 11.67 -1.91
N GLN A 122 2.38 10.40 -1.78
CA GLN A 122 1.10 10.06 -1.16
C GLN A 122 1.13 10.31 0.35
N ASN A 123 2.19 9.89 1.03
CA ASN A 123 2.38 10.10 2.46
C ASN A 123 2.43 11.59 2.82
N GLN A 124 3.08 12.41 1.99
CA GLN A 124 3.10 13.87 2.10
C GLN A 124 1.67 14.45 2.12
N LYS A 125 0.79 14.00 1.21
CA LYS A 125 -0.60 14.45 1.17
C LYS A 125 -1.35 14.10 2.46
N TYR A 126 -1.21 12.85 2.93
CA TYR A 126 -1.82 12.43 4.20
C TYR A 126 -1.24 13.21 5.40
N TYR A 127 0.04 13.57 5.35
CA TYR A 127 0.71 14.36 6.37
C TYR A 127 0.20 15.79 6.43
N GLU A 128 0.04 16.45 5.28
CA GLU A 128 -0.54 17.79 5.21
C GLU A 128 -2.00 17.81 5.70
N GLU A 129 -2.81 16.82 5.31
CA GLU A 129 -4.18 16.68 5.80
C GLU A 129 -4.24 16.44 7.31
N SER A 130 -3.33 15.61 7.83
CA SER A 130 -3.19 15.29 9.25
C SER A 130 -2.78 16.53 10.04
N LEU A 131 -1.78 17.29 9.58
CA LEU A 131 -1.38 18.57 10.16
C LEU A 131 -2.53 19.56 10.21
N ARG A 132 -3.29 19.69 9.11
CA ARG A 132 -4.44 20.60 9.07
C ARG A 132 -5.48 20.25 10.12
N ARG A 133 -5.75 18.95 10.35
CA ARG A 133 -6.67 18.49 11.41
C ARG A 133 -6.10 18.72 12.80
N LEU A 134 -4.83 18.39 13.03
CA LEU A 134 -4.17 18.53 14.33
C LEU A 134 -3.95 20.00 14.74
N ASN A 135 -3.96 20.95 13.80
CA ASN A 135 -3.96 22.38 14.12
C ASN A 135 -5.29 22.88 14.69
N ASP A 136 -6.37 22.10 14.58
CA ASP A 136 -7.65 22.41 15.23
C ASP A 136 -7.64 21.93 16.69
N LYS A 137 -7.67 22.90 17.63
CA LYS A 137 -7.68 22.62 19.07
C LYS A 137 -8.87 21.79 19.51
N ALA A 138 -10.05 21.99 18.91
CA ALA A 138 -11.25 21.25 19.27
C ALA A 138 -11.12 19.77 18.87
N TYR A 139 -10.52 19.52 17.70
CA TYR A 139 -10.22 18.18 17.23
C TYR A 139 -9.19 17.48 18.11
N VAL A 140 -8.10 18.15 18.49
CA VAL A 140 -7.07 17.61 19.38
C VAL A 140 -7.64 17.26 20.75
N GLN A 141 -8.41 18.15 21.37
CA GLN A 141 -9.06 17.88 22.65
C GLN A 141 -9.96 16.65 22.57
N LYS A 142 -10.70 16.50 21.47
CA LYS A 142 -11.53 15.33 21.23
C LYS A 142 -10.69 14.05 21.08
N LEU A 143 -9.58 14.07 20.34
CA LEU A 143 -8.65 12.94 20.25
C LEU A 143 -8.10 12.52 21.63
N ILE A 144 -7.71 13.49 22.45
CA ILE A 144 -7.21 13.25 23.81
C ILE A 144 -8.33 12.63 24.67
N SER A 145 -9.58 13.08 24.53
CA SER A 145 -10.72 12.53 25.27
C SER A 145 -11.00 11.05 24.96
N TYR A 146 -10.67 10.61 23.74
CA TYR A 146 -10.73 9.20 23.33
C TYR A 146 -9.48 8.40 23.73
N GLY A 147 -8.50 9.01 24.40
CA GLY A 147 -7.27 8.36 24.84
C GLY A 147 -6.19 8.25 23.76
N TYR A 148 -6.29 8.99 22.66
CA TYR A 148 -5.30 8.96 21.58
C TYR A 148 -4.04 9.76 21.97
N HIS A 149 -2.86 9.21 21.66
CA HIS A 149 -1.59 9.86 21.98
C HIS A 149 -1.27 10.99 20.99
N VAL A 150 -1.47 12.23 21.42
CA VAL A 150 -1.09 13.42 20.63
C VAL A 150 0.24 13.99 21.14
N PRO A 151 1.24 14.24 20.28
CA PRO A 151 2.50 14.89 20.64
C PRO A 151 2.31 16.30 21.24
N GLU A 152 3.20 16.71 22.15
CA GLU A 152 3.08 18.00 22.86
C GLU A 152 3.02 19.22 21.95
N ARG A 153 3.69 19.18 20.79
CA ARG A 153 3.67 20.28 19.80
C ARG A 153 2.27 20.65 19.28
N PHE A 154 1.28 19.76 19.43
CA PHE A 154 -0.10 19.98 19.01
C PHE A 154 -1.09 20.13 20.18
N ARG A 155 -0.63 19.97 21.43
CA ARG A 155 -1.47 20.09 22.62
C ARG A 155 -1.75 21.55 22.99
#